data_AF-A0A3S8V5Q9-F1
#
_entry.id   AF-A0A3S8V5Q9-F1
#
_cell.length_a   1.000
_cell.length_b   1.000
_cell.length_c   1.000
_cell.angle_alpha   90.00
_cell.angle_beta   90.00
_cell.angle_gamma   90.00
#
_symmetry.space_group_name_H-M   'P 1'
#
loop_
_entity.id
_entity.type
_entity.pdbx_description
1 polymer ?
#
loop_
_entity_poly.entity_id
_entity_poly.type
_entity_poly.pdbx_seq_one_letter_code
_entity_poly.pdbx_strand_id
1 'polypeptide(L)'
;MKNRLNSLVGLGLLGAIASLGFMPQAIAIPYNSNTVYKTVSEGVTTVYISGTPSGTASVALGFIDRFSSRVAGSCGEVRLSATTVGATPTVQVGSPGVSVEIENLPVQLLPTCTSGSFAEARPNNFKTPSGEVVIVGQTANTAVLLNIPRDTTRTVRLNACGFGTLRNTSSFSIPPTFSVEGVEKTLATLPNAGNAPRCTSGVGYVPSAWIGGT
;
A
#
# COMPACT_ATOMS: atom_id res chain seq x y z
N MET A 1 31.38 -87.19 -7.13
CA MET A 1 30.56 -86.01 -7.46
C MET A 1 29.15 -86.25 -6.91
N LYS A 2 28.75 -85.51 -5.88
CA LYS A 2 27.50 -85.73 -5.12
C LYS A 2 26.53 -84.59 -5.39
N ASN A 3 25.34 -84.93 -5.87
CA ASN A 3 24.14 -84.09 -6.04
C ASN A 3 23.71 -83.40 -4.74
N ARG A 4 23.04 -82.23 -4.85
CA ARG A 4 21.77 -81.78 -4.21
C ARG A 4 21.39 -80.39 -4.78
N LEU A 5 20.26 -80.25 -5.49
CA LEU A 5 18.87 -79.93 -5.08
C LEU A 5 18.57 -78.42 -4.91
N ASN A 6 17.60 -77.96 -5.71
CA ASN A 6 16.50 -77.00 -5.47
C ASN A 6 16.74 -75.74 -4.62
N SER A 7 16.35 -74.56 -5.14
CA SER A 7 15.17 -73.83 -4.60
C SER A 7 14.73 -72.65 -5.48
N LEU A 8 13.41 -72.52 -5.56
CA LEU A 8 12.59 -71.53 -6.25
C LEU A 8 12.01 -70.56 -5.20
N VAL A 9 12.32 -69.25 -5.26
CA VAL A 9 11.63 -68.14 -4.54
C VAL A 9 12.03 -66.86 -5.31
N GLY A 10 11.21 -65.91 -5.71
CA GLY A 10 9.83 -65.53 -5.41
C GLY A 10 9.74 -64.01 -5.60
N LEU A 11 8.72 -63.55 -6.32
CA LEU A 11 8.39 -62.15 -6.58
C LEU A 11 8.33 -61.30 -5.29
N GLY A 12 8.70 -60.02 -5.41
CA GLY A 12 8.47 -59.02 -4.36
C GLY A 12 8.88 -57.60 -4.71
N LEU A 13 8.56 -57.09 -5.91
CA LEU A 13 8.62 -55.64 -6.20
C LEU A 13 7.42 -54.96 -5.53
N LEU A 14 7.53 -54.69 -4.24
CA LEU A 14 6.65 -53.76 -3.54
C LEU A 14 7.03 -52.34 -3.95
N GLY A 15 6.37 -51.84 -5.00
CA GLY A 15 6.34 -50.43 -5.32
C GLY A 15 5.67 -49.67 -4.18
N ALA A 16 6.43 -48.83 -3.47
CA ALA A 16 5.87 -47.83 -2.59
C ALA A 16 5.18 -46.78 -3.47
N ILE A 17 3.87 -46.93 -3.67
CA ILE A 17 3.02 -45.84 -4.15
C ILE A 17 2.96 -44.86 -2.98
N ALA A 18 3.84 -43.88 -2.96
CA ALA A 18 3.68 -42.70 -2.12
C ALA A 18 2.38 -42.03 -2.58
N SER A 19 1.31 -42.25 -1.82
CA SER A 19 0.10 -41.44 -1.91
C SER A 19 0.50 -40.01 -1.58
N LEU A 20 0.77 -39.22 -2.62
CA LEU A 20 0.70 -37.78 -2.55
C LEU A 20 -0.72 -37.46 -2.12
N GLY A 21 -0.91 -37.35 -0.80
CA GLY A 21 -2.14 -36.83 -0.23
C GLY A 21 -2.37 -35.48 -0.88
N PHE A 22 -3.39 -35.41 -1.74
CA PHE A 22 -3.97 -34.17 -2.21
C PHE A 22 -4.52 -33.47 -0.98
N MET A 23 -3.64 -32.77 -0.24
CA MET A 23 -4.09 -31.77 0.71
C MET A 23 -4.90 -30.78 -0.13
N PRO A 24 -6.18 -30.55 0.16
CA PRO A 24 -6.97 -29.59 -0.58
C PRO A 24 -6.23 -28.27 -0.47
N GLN A 25 -5.64 -27.81 -1.58
CA GLN A 25 -5.06 -26.48 -1.61
C GLN A 25 -6.20 -25.53 -1.30
N ALA A 26 -6.05 -24.73 -0.24
CA ALA A 26 -7.10 -23.84 0.16
C ALA A 26 -7.43 -22.94 -1.03
N ILE A 27 -8.68 -22.93 -1.45
CA ILE A 27 -9.08 -22.09 -2.57
C ILE A 27 -9.19 -20.67 -2.01
N ALA A 28 -8.71 -19.68 -2.76
CA ALA A 28 -8.96 -18.28 -2.45
C ALA A 28 -10.43 -18.08 -2.08
N ILE A 29 -10.74 -17.22 -1.11
CA ILE A 29 -12.13 -17.03 -0.63
C ILE A 29 -12.73 -15.74 -1.21
N PRO A 30 -13.21 -15.73 -2.47
CA PRO A 30 -13.91 -14.58 -3.03
C PRO A 30 -15.29 -14.41 -2.38
N TYR A 31 -15.86 -13.22 -2.53
CA TYR A 31 -17.24 -12.93 -2.15
C TYR A 31 -18.05 -12.58 -3.41
N ASN A 32 -19.09 -13.35 -3.74
CA ASN A 32 -19.90 -13.19 -4.97
C ASN A 32 -19.01 -13.03 -6.22
N SER A 33 -18.02 -13.91 -6.39
CA SER A 33 -17.01 -13.86 -7.46
C SER A 33 -16.05 -12.65 -7.44
N ASN A 34 -16.14 -11.76 -6.46
CA ASN A 34 -15.21 -10.64 -6.30
C ASN A 34 -14.02 -11.07 -5.45
N THR A 35 -12.81 -10.84 -5.99
CA THR A 35 -11.54 -11.08 -5.28
C THR A 35 -11.17 -9.95 -4.32
N VAL A 36 -11.79 -8.78 -4.47
CA VAL A 36 -11.64 -7.64 -3.55
C VAL A 36 -13.02 -7.22 -3.07
N TYR A 37 -13.21 -7.25 -1.76
CA TYR A 37 -14.47 -6.89 -1.10
C TYR A 37 -14.16 -6.26 0.26
N LYS A 38 -15.18 -5.75 0.94
CA LYS A 38 -15.03 -5.13 2.26
C LYS A 38 -15.99 -5.73 3.28
N THR A 39 -15.68 -5.49 4.54
CA THR A 39 -16.62 -5.58 5.65
C THR A 39 -16.57 -4.27 6.42
N VAL A 40 -17.71 -3.88 7.00
CA VAL A 40 -17.78 -2.75 7.92
C VAL A 40 -18.30 -3.29 9.25
N SER A 41 -17.48 -3.24 10.29
CA SER A 41 -17.82 -3.69 11.63
C SER A 41 -17.44 -2.59 12.62
N GLU A 42 -18.40 -2.15 13.43
CA GLU A 42 -18.19 -1.08 14.43
C GLU A 42 -17.60 0.21 13.83
N GLY A 43 -18.01 0.57 12.61
CA GLY A 43 -17.48 1.73 11.90
C GLY A 43 -16.07 1.55 11.32
N VAL A 44 -15.43 0.39 11.49
CA VAL A 44 -14.12 0.08 10.93
C VAL A 44 -14.26 -0.69 9.62
N THR A 45 -13.81 -0.07 8.53
CA THR A 45 -13.73 -0.71 7.22
C THR A 45 -12.49 -1.58 7.11
N THR A 46 -12.69 -2.85 6.74
CA THR A 46 -11.62 -3.79 6.39
C THR A 46 -11.84 -4.28 4.97
N VAL A 47 -10.84 -4.11 4.11
CA VAL A 47 -10.80 -4.64 2.75
C VAL A 47 -10.13 -6.01 2.78
N TYR A 48 -10.78 -6.99 2.18
CA TYR A 48 -10.26 -8.34 1.97
C TYR A 48 -9.79 -8.47 0.54
N ILE A 49 -8.62 -9.04 0.37
CA ILE A 49 -8.00 -9.33 -0.92
C ILE A 49 -7.79 -10.83 -0.99
N SER A 50 -8.41 -11.46 -1.99
CA SER A 50 -8.37 -12.91 -2.21
C SER A 50 -7.47 -13.22 -3.38
N GLY A 51 -6.67 -14.26 -3.25
CA GLY A 51 -5.68 -14.68 -4.24
C GLY A 51 -5.01 -15.99 -3.84
N THR A 52 -3.80 -16.22 -4.35
CA THR A 52 -3.07 -17.47 -4.10
C THR A 52 -2.76 -17.65 -2.61
N PRO A 53 -3.09 -18.82 -2.01
CA PRO A 53 -2.71 -19.17 -0.64
C PRO A 53 -1.24 -18.95 -0.34
N SER A 54 -0.98 -18.37 0.83
CA SER A 54 0.38 -18.03 1.30
C SER A 54 1.16 -17.09 0.38
N GLY A 55 0.50 -16.49 -0.62
CA GLY A 55 1.08 -15.53 -1.53
C GLY A 55 1.09 -14.12 -0.97
N THR A 56 1.33 -13.16 -1.86
CA THR A 56 1.29 -11.73 -1.57
C THR A 56 0.47 -11.02 -2.63
N ALA A 57 -0.23 -9.97 -2.22
CA ALA A 57 -0.86 -9.03 -3.13
C ALA A 57 -0.21 -7.64 -3.00
N SER A 58 0.07 -7.00 -4.13
CA SER A 58 0.52 -5.62 -4.20
C SER A 58 -0.68 -4.68 -4.21
N VAL A 59 -0.68 -3.69 -3.32
CA VAL A 59 -1.75 -2.70 -3.19
C VAL A 59 -1.16 -1.31 -3.32
N ALA A 60 -1.40 -0.62 -4.43
CA ALA A 60 -1.02 0.78 -4.57
C ALA A 60 -2.10 1.66 -3.95
N LEU A 61 -1.73 2.43 -2.93
CA LEU A 61 -2.64 3.31 -2.20
C LEU A 61 -2.62 4.74 -2.76
N GLY A 62 -1.80 5.00 -3.78
CA GLY A 62 -1.56 6.33 -4.30
C GLY A 62 -0.86 7.23 -3.29
N PHE A 63 -1.08 8.54 -3.42
CA PHE A 63 -0.44 9.55 -2.59
C PHE A 63 -1.06 9.63 -1.20
N ILE A 64 -0.30 9.21 -0.19
CA ILE A 64 -0.68 9.32 1.23
C ILE A 64 0.06 10.49 1.86
N ASP A 65 -0.67 11.31 2.61
CA ASP A 65 -0.14 12.44 3.37
C ASP A 65 1.03 12.05 4.27
N ARG A 66 2.10 12.85 4.23
CA ARG A 66 3.26 12.73 5.11
C ARG A 66 3.59 14.09 5.68
N PHE A 67 3.29 14.24 6.96
CA PHE A 67 3.57 15.46 7.68
C PHE A 67 5.01 15.50 8.15
N SER A 68 5.65 16.66 7.97
CA SER A 68 6.98 16.94 8.49
C SER A 68 7.10 18.42 8.84
N SER A 69 8.01 18.77 9.75
CA SER A 69 8.31 20.16 10.05
C SER A 69 9.67 20.56 9.45
N ARG A 70 9.72 21.76 8.89
CA ARG A 70 10.95 22.38 8.39
C ARG A 70 11.06 23.79 8.93
N VAL A 71 12.26 24.22 9.27
CA VAL A 71 12.51 25.60 9.67
C VAL A 71 12.66 26.44 8.40
N ALA A 72 11.89 27.52 8.30
CA ALA A 72 12.07 28.50 7.25
C ALA A 72 13.42 29.21 7.43
N GLY A 73 14.12 29.41 6.33
CA GLY A 73 15.40 30.11 6.29
C GLY A 73 15.30 31.56 6.74
N SER A 74 16.44 32.24 6.73
CA SER A 74 16.55 33.62 7.19
C SER A 74 15.74 34.60 6.34
N CYS A 75 15.33 34.21 5.13
CA CYS A 75 14.52 35.01 4.21
C CYS A 75 13.05 34.57 4.16
N GLY A 76 12.61 33.70 5.07
CA GLY A 76 11.24 33.21 5.07
C GLY A 76 10.98 32.16 3.98
N GLU A 77 12.02 31.45 3.55
CA GLU A 77 11.95 30.42 2.53
C GLU A 77 12.05 29.00 3.11
N VAL A 78 11.25 28.07 2.60
CA VAL A 78 11.42 26.64 2.86
C VAL A 78 11.93 25.99 1.58
N ARG A 79 13.10 25.36 1.68
CA ARG A 79 13.75 24.66 0.57
C ARG A 79 13.51 23.16 0.68
N LEU A 80 12.91 22.58 -0.35
CA LEU A 80 12.68 21.14 -0.46
C LEU A 80 13.51 20.61 -1.61
N SER A 81 14.46 19.71 -1.31
CA SER A 81 15.25 19.08 -2.36
C SER A 81 14.37 18.24 -3.28
N ALA A 82 14.81 18.03 -4.52
CA ALA A 82 14.11 17.17 -5.47
C ALA A 82 13.80 15.78 -4.90
N THR A 83 14.71 15.20 -4.11
CA THR A 83 14.49 13.92 -3.40
C THR A 83 13.43 14.03 -2.29
N THR A 84 13.38 15.16 -1.57
CA THR A 84 12.33 15.43 -0.58
C THR A 84 10.98 15.67 -1.22
N VAL A 85 10.93 16.09 -2.47
CA VAL A 85 9.67 16.25 -3.19
C VAL A 85 9.26 14.94 -3.86
N GLY A 86 10.22 14.20 -4.41
CA GLY A 86 9.96 12.94 -5.12
C GLY A 86 8.98 13.15 -6.27
N ALA A 87 8.12 12.16 -6.50
CA ALA A 87 7.07 12.21 -7.52
C ALA A 87 5.76 12.88 -7.04
N THR A 88 5.77 13.60 -5.90
CA THR A 88 4.54 14.22 -5.41
C THR A 88 4.07 15.34 -6.35
N PRO A 89 2.77 15.42 -6.67
CA PRO A 89 2.23 16.51 -7.48
C PRO A 89 2.12 17.80 -6.68
N THR A 90 1.90 17.70 -5.36
CA THR A 90 1.59 18.83 -4.49
C THR A 90 2.36 18.80 -3.18
N VAL A 91 2.50 19.99 -2.57
CA VAL A 91 2.97 20.18 -1.19
C VAL A 91 2.01 21.14 -0.50
N GLN A 92 1.53 20.81 0.70
CA GLN A 92 0.75 21.75 1.50
C GLN A 92 1.60 22.38 2.59
N VAL A 93 1.40 23.68 2.82
CA VAL A 93 2.22 24.50 3.72
C VAL A 93 1.34 25.14 4.78
N GLY A 94 1.55 24.79 6.06
CA GLY A 94 0.72 25.22 7.19
C GLY A 94 -0.48 24.30 7.46
N SER A 95 -1.43 24.76 8.29
CA SER A 95 -2.68 24.06 8.62
C SER A 95 -3.83 25.05 8.68
N PRO A 96 -4.91 24.93 7.86
CA PRO A 96 -5.26 23.84 6.92
C PRO A 96 -4.50 23.84 5.58
N GLY A 97 -3.39 24.56 5.49
CA GLY A 97 -2.38 24.41 4.44
C GLY A 97 -2.70 25.14 3.13
N VAL A 98 -1.74 25.89 2.57
CA VAL A 98 -1.79 26.34 1.17
C VAL A 98 -1.20 25.23 0.31
N SER A 99 -1.98 24.72 -0.65
CA SER A 99 -1.50 23.72 -1.61
C SER A 99 -0.67 24.38 -2.71
N VAL A 100 0.52 23.83 -2.95
CA VAL A 100 1.45 24.26 -3.98
C VAL A 100 1.58 23.12 -5.00
N GLU A 101 1.09 23.34 -6.21
CA GLU A 101 1.28 22.43 -7.34
C GLU A 101 2.70 22.56 -7.88
N ILE A 102 3.46 21.46 -7.83
CA ILE A 102 4.88 21.50 -8.13
C ILE A 102 5.10 21.59 -9.63
N GLU A 103 4.35 20.87 -10.45
CA GLU A 103 4.54 20.81 -11.90
C GLU A 103 4.48 22.19 -12.57
N ASN A 104 3.64 23.10 -12.05
CA ASN A 104 3.39 24.42 -12.61
C ASN A 104 4.33 25.52 -12.07
N LEU A 105 5.28 25.19 -11.18
CA LEU A 105 6.19 26.18 -10.63
C LEU A 105 7.21 26.66 -11.67
N PRO A 106 7.41 27.99 -11.81
CA PRO A 106 8.45 28.52 -12.70
C PRO A 106 9.84 28.15 -12.20
N VAL A 107 10.78 27.96 -13.12
CA VAL A 107 12.19 27.73 -12.78
C VAL A 107 12.92 29.07 -12.69
N GLN A 108 13.53 29.37 -11.54
CA GLN A 108 14.24 30.63 -11.27
C GLN A 108 15.47 30.38 -10.40
N LEU A 109 16.49 31.24 -10.51
CA LEU A 109 17.64 31.20 -9.60
C LEU A 109 17.22 31.63 -8.19
N LEU A 110 17.78 30.96 -7.18
CA LEU A 110 17.59 31.32 -5.78
C LEU A 110 18.39 32.60 -5.48
N PRO A 111 17.72 33.73 -5.14
CA PRO A 111 18.43 34.95 -4.77
C PRO A 111 19.17 34.78 -3.44
N THR A 112 20.19 35.61 -3.22
CA THR A 112 20.85 35.71 -1.92
C THR A 112 19.90 36.31 -0.88
N CYS A 113 20.14 35.97 0.39
CA CYS A 113 19.40 36.51 1.51
C CYS A 113 20.14 37.70 2.13
N THR A 114 19.51 38.87 2.22
CA THR A 114 20.10 40.08 2.78
C THR A 114 19.12 40.73 3.76
N SER A 115 19.53 40.88 5.03
CA SER A 115 18.75 41.54 6.08
C SER A 115 17.33 40.97 6.30
N GLY A 116 17.16 39.66 6.12
CA GLY A 116 15.88 38.98 6.36
C GLY A 116 14.94 38.90 5.14
N SER A 117 15.37 39.38 3.97
CA SER A 117 14.61 39.29 2.72
C SER A 117 15.50 38.94 1.53
N PHE A 118 14.93 38.33 0.49
CA PHE A 118 15.67 38.07 -0.74
C PHE A 118 16.16 39.37 -1.37
N ALA A 119 17.40 39.37 -1.88
CA ALA A 119 17.98 40.50 -2.60
C ALA A 119 17.16 40.89 -3.85
N GLU A 120 16.50 39.91 -4.47
CA GLU A 120 15.49 40.09 -5.51
C GLU A 120 14.16 39.51 -5.01
N ALA A 121 13.09 40.31 -5.01
CA ALA A 121 11.81 39.88 -4.47
C ALA A 121 11.21 38.68 -5.24
N ARG A 122 10.80 37.65 -4.51
CA ARG A 122 10.10 36.47 -5.04
C ARG A 122 8.73 36.36 -4.37
N PRO A 123 7.66 36.90 -4.98
CA PRO A 123 6.32 36.86 -4.38
C PRO A 123 5.66 35.48 -4.49
N ASN A 124 6.14 34.62 -5.39
CA ASN A 124 5.57 33.31 -5.69
C ASN A 124 6.59 32.20 -5.46
N ASN A 125 6.08 31.00 -5.15
CA ASN A 125 6.88 29.79 -5.06
C ASN A 125 7.50 29.46 -6.43
N PHE A 126 8.68 28.84 -6.43
CA PHE A 126 9.41 28.53 -7.67
C PHE A 126 10.28 27.28 -7.49
N LYS A 127 10.84 26.78 -8.59
CA LYS A 127 11.88 25.75 -8.60
C LYS A 127 13.23 26.36 -8.91
N THR A 128 14.30 25.86 -8.32
CA THR A 128 15.66 26.15 -8.78
C THR A 128 16.02 25.33 -10.02
N PRO A 129 17.05 25.70 -10.80
CA PRO A 129 17.55 24.85 -11.88
C PRO A 129 18.03 23.47 -11.42
N SER A 130 18.40 23.32 -10.15
CA SER A 130 18.75 22.03 -9.55
C SER A 130 17.52 21.21 -9.10
N GLY A 131 16.30 21.69 -9.36
CA GLY A 131 15.05 21.01 -9.05
C GLY A 131 14.60 21.14 -7.59
N GLU A 132 15.18 22.04 -6.80
CA GLU A 132 14.67 22.32 -5.45
C GLU A 132 13.39 23.13 -5.55
N VAL A 133 12.37 22.77 -4.77
CA VAL A 133 11.17 23.58 -4.61
C VAL A 133 11.40 24.59 -3.50
N VAL A 134 11.24 25.87 -3.82
CA VAL A 134 11.39 26.98 -2.90
C VAL A 134 10.02 27.56 -2.61
N ILE A 135 9.60 27.43 -1.36
CA ILE A 135 8.34 27.97 -0.86
C ILE A 135 8.65 29.27 -0.13
N VAL A 136 8.05 30.37 -0.57
CA VAL A 136 8.35 31.73 -0.07
C VAL A 136 7.25 32.26 0.84
N GLY A 137 7.47 33.42 1.46
CA GLY A 137 6.46 34.11 2.26
C GLY A 137 6.21 33.51 3.64
N GLN A 138 7.09 32.63 4.11
CA GLN A 138 7.02 32.11 5.48
C GLN A 138 7.67 33.10 6.45
N THR A 139 7.37 33.01 7.74
CA THR A 139 8.09 33.80 8.75
C THR A 139 9.51 33.26 8.90
N ALA A 140 10.52 34.11 8.78
CA ALA A 140 11.91 33.69 8.90
C ALA A 140 12.21 33.03 10.26
N ASN A 141 13.03 31.98 10.24
CA ASN A 141 13.47 31.23 11.42
C ASN A 141 12.33 30.57 12.23
N THR A 142 11.14 30.36 11.66
CA THR A 142 10.04 29.64 12.32
C THR A 142 9.84 28.25 11.74
N ALA A 143 9.26 27.37 12.55
CA ALA A 143 8.87 26.03 12.12
C ALA A 143 7.61 26.10 11.25
N VAL A 144 7.71 25.55 10.04
CA VAL A 144 6.63 25.42 9.08
C VAL A 144 6.23 23.95 9.00
N LEU A 145 4.94 23.67 9.19
CA LEU A 145 4.39 22.34 8.96
C LEU A 145 4.19 22.13 7.46
N LEU A 146 4.65 20.99 6.96
CA LEU A 146 4.50 20.59 5.58
C LEU A 146 3.75 19.27 5.53
N ASN A 147 2.81 19.16 4.59
CA ASN A 147 2.30 17.88 4.14
C ASN A 147 2.85 17.62 2.74
N ILE A 148 3.63 16.55 2.59
CA ILE A 148 4.22 16.14 1.32
C ILE A 148 3.70 14.74 1.00
N PRO A 149 2.59 14.60 0.26
CA PRO A 149 2.05 13.30 -0.07
C PRO A 149 3.08 12.39 -0.75
N ARG A 150 2.99 11.09 -0.48
CA ARG A 150 3.91 10.09 -1.04
C ARG A 150 3.14 8.95 -1.65
N ASP A 151 3.46 8.65 -2.90
CA ASP A 151 3.00 7.43 -3.52
C ASP A 151 3.44 6.23 -2.67
N THR A 152 2.46 5.43 -2.24
CA THR A 152 2.65 4.37 -1.27
C THR A 152 2.06 3.08 -1.80
N THR A 153 2.92 2.09 -2.00
CA THR A 153 2.51 0.71 -2.28
C THR A 153 2.73 -0.16 -1.04
N ARG A 154 1.74 -0.97 -0.69
CA ARG A 154 1.82 -1.94 0.40
C ARG A 154 1.72 -3.36 -0.15
N THR A 155 2.55 -4.24 0.40
CA THR A 155 2.41 -5.68 0.18
C THR A 155 1.51 -6.27 1.27
N VAL A 156 0.41 -6.87 0.86
CA VAL A 156 -0.51 -7.61 1.74
C VAL A 156 -0.18 -9.09 1.65
N ARG A 157 0.20 -9.70 2.77
CA ARG A 157 0.43 -11.14 2.84
C ARG A 157 -0.90 -11.87 2.92
N LEU A 158 -1.09 -12.86 2.05
CA LEU A 158 -2.26 -13.72 2.06
C LEU A 158 -2.00 -14.89 3.00
N ASN A 159 -3.01 -15.28 3.78
CA ASN A 159 -2.92 -16.40 4.69
C ASN A 159 -2.98 -17.75 3.95
N ALA A 160 -2.91 -18.85 4.70
CA ALA A 160 -2.99 -20.20 4.15
C ALA A 160 -4.33 -20.49 3.42
N CYS A 161 -5.36 -19.68 3.63
CA CYS A 161 -6.66 -19.78 2.95
C CYS A 161 -6.79 -18.82 1.76
N GLY A 162 -5.70 -18.15 1.34
CA GLY A 162 -5.70 -17.32 0.14
C GLY A 162 -6.42 -15.99 0.30
N PHE A 163 -6.47 -15.40 1.50
CA PHE A 163 -6.90 -14.02 1.66
C PHE A 163 -6.03 -13.23 2.64
N GLY A 164 -5.95 -11.92 2.43
CA GLY A 164 -5.27 -10.96 3.29
C GLY A 164 -6.15 -9.73 3.51
N THR A 165 -5.77 -8.89 4.47
CA THR A 165 -6.58 -7.75 4.89
C THR A 165 -5.81 -6.45 4.81
N LEU A 166 -6.48 -5.41 4.32
CA LEU A 166 -6.09 -4.01 4.49
C LEU A 166 -7.15 -3.35 5.38
N ARG A 167 -6.75 -2.82 6.54
CA ARG A 167 -7.67 -2.31 7.57
C ARG A 167 -7.32 -0.88 7.95
N ASN A 168 -8.34 -0.06 8.21
CA ASN A 168 -8.14 1.24 8.84
C ASN A 168 -7.57 1.08 10.26
N THR A 169 -6.63 1.93 10.62
CA THR A 169 -6.03 2.01 11.96
C THR A 169 -6.02 3.47 12.42
N SER A 170 -5.68 3.72 13.68
CA SER A 170 -5.54 5.08 14.21
C SER A 170 -4.53 5.94 13.43
N SER A 171 -3.54 5.30 12.78
CA SER A 171 -2.49 5.96 12.01
C SER A 171 -2.61 5.76 10.49
N PHE A 172 -3.67 5.15 10.00
CA PHE A 172 -3.83 4.88 8.56
C PHE A 172 -5.30 4.71 8.17
N SER A 173 -5.74 5.52 7.22
CA SER A 173 -6.99 5.33 6.50
C SER A 173 -6.74 4.80 5.10
N ILE A 174 -7.53 3.80 4.68
CA ILE A 174 -7.57 3.33 3.30
C ILE A 174 -8.10 4.48 2.42
N PRO A 175 -7.36 4.88 1.37
CA PRO A 175 -7.81 5.93 0.48
C PRO A 175 -9.12 5.56 -0.25
N PRO A 176 -9.93 6.56 -0.67
CA PRO A 176 -11.18 6.32 -1.40
C PRO A 176 -10.97 5.51 -2.69
N THR A 177 -9.83 5.71 -3.34
CA THR A 177 -9.38 4.97 -4.54
C THR A 177 -8.02 4.36 -4.27
N PHE A 178 -7.81 3.12 -4.73
CA PHE A 178 -6.56 2.39 -4.62
C PHE A 178 -6.51 1.32 -5.71
N SER A 179 -5.37 0.71 -5.98
CA SER A 179 -5.28 -0.42 -6.91
C SER A 179 -4.79 -1.68 -6.20
N VAL A 180 -5.28 -2.83 -6.66
CA VAL A 180 -4.84 -4.16 -6.22
C VAL A 180 -4.36 -4.89 -7.45
N GLU A 181 -3.09 -5.31 -7.47
CA GLU A 181 -2.46 -5.94 -8.64
C GLU A 181 -2.64 -5.11 -9.93
N GLY A 182 -2.52 -3.78 -9.80
CA GLY A 182 -2.67 -2.84 -10.92
C GLY A 182 -4.11 -2.55 -11.35
N VAL A 183 -5.12 -3.19 -10.74
CA VAL A 183 -6.54 -2.91 -11.04
C VAL A 183 -7.10 -1.92 -10.03
N GLU A 184 -7.55 -0.76 -10.52
CA GLU A 184 -8.16 0.28 -9.68
C GLU A 184 -9.46 -0.21 -9.02
N LYS A 185 -9.66 0.23 -7.78
CA LYS A 185 -10.79 -0.06 -6.90
C LYS A 185 -11.23 1.22 -6.21
N THR A 186 -12.53 1.39 -6.06
CA THR A 186 -13.13 2.48 -5.27
C THR A 186 -13.74 1.88 -4.01
N LEU A 187 -13.26 2.31 -2.84
CA LEU A 187 -13.66 1.77 -1.55
C LEU A 187 -15.18 1.79 -1.34
N ALA A 188 -15.86 2.84 -1.81
CA ALA A 188 -17.30 2.99 -1.71
C ALA A 188 -18.08 1.91 -2.49
N THR A 189 -17.59 1.52 -3.67
CA THR A 189 -18.27 0.59 -4.60
C THR A 189 -17.93 -0.87 -4.36
N LEU A 190 -16.93 -1.17 -3.51
CA LEU A 190 -16.61 -2.55 -3.17
C LEU A 190 -17.82 -3.28 -2.55
N PRO A 191 -18.08 -4.53 -2.95
CA PRO A 191 -19.10 -5.35 -2.32
C PRO A 191 -18.86 -5.46 -0.81
N ASN A 192 -19.92 -5.24 -0.03
CA ASN A 192 -19.86 -5.45 1.41
C ASN A 192 -20.33 -6.87 1.73
N ALA A 193 -19.43 -7.68 2.31
CA ALA A 193 -19.71 -9.05 2.67
C ALA A 193 -20.42 -9.20 4.03
N GLY A 194 -20.60 -8.08 4.76
CA GLY A 194 -21.22 -8.01 6.07
C GLY A 194 -20.34 -8.58 7.18
N ASN A 195 -20.03 -9.87 7.10
CA ASN A 195 -19.20 -10.62 8.04
C ASN A 195 -17.89 -11.05 7.41
N ALA A 196 -16.84 -11.19 8.22
CA ALA A 196 -15.51 -11.57 7.76
C ALA A 196 -15.37 -13.08 7.49
N PRO A 197 -14.59 -13.50 6.47
CA PRO A 197 -14.15 -14.88 6.37
C PRO A 197 -13.16 -15.21 7.50
N ARG A 198 -13.01 -16.49 7.81
CA ARG A 198 -12.02 -17.00 8.77
C ARG A 198 -11.14 -18.06 8.13
N CYS A 199 -9.90 -18.16 8.59
CA CYS A 199 -8.97 -19.21 8.20
C CYS A 199 -8.48 -19.89 9.48
N THR A 200 -8.77 -21.18 9.64
CA THR A 200 -8.35 -21.95 10.82
C THR A 200 -7.67 -23.22 10.35
N SER A 201 -6.41 -23.43 10.74
CA SER A 201 -5.62 -24.61 10.36
C SER A 201 -5.59 -24.87 8.84
N GLY A 202 -5.54 -23.81 8.02
CA GLY A 202 -5.55 -23.90 6.56
C GLY A 202 -6.93 -24.14 5.93
N VAL A 203 -7.99 -24.25 6.74
CA VAL A 203 -9.37 -24.41 6.28
C VAL A 203 -10.07 -23.05 6.31
N GLY A 204 -10.63 -22.67 5.15
CA GLY A 204 -11.41 -21.46 4.99
C GLY A 204 -12.86 -21.63 5.45
N TYR A 205 -13.36 -20.68 6.22
CA TYR A 205 -14.74 -20.63 6.67
C TYR A 205 -15.37 -19.31 6.24
N VAL A 206 -16.53 -19.39 5.60
CA VAL A 206 -17.35 -18.23 5.26
C VAL A 206 -18.62 -18.23 6.09
N PRO A 207 -19.16 -17.04 6.43
CA PRO A 207 -20.48 -16.93 7.01
C PRO A 207 -21.55 -17.61 6.14
N SER A 208 -22.51 -18.31 6.75
CA SER A 208 -23.60 -18.98 6.02
C SER A 208 -24.40 -18.01 5.14
N ALA A 209 -24.52 -16.74 5.56
CA ALA A 209 -25.15 -15.67 4.80
C ALA A 209 -24.53 -15.44 3.41
N TRP A 210 -23.29 -15.87 3.16
CA TRP A 210 -22.65 -15.75 1.85
C TRP A 210 -23.17 -16.77 0.84
N ILE A 211 -23.70 -17.91 1.31
CA ILE A 211 -24.05 -19.06 0.47
C ILE A 211 -25.53 -19.00 0.04
N GLY A 212 -26.38 -18.24 0.74
CA GLY A 212 -27.83 -18.18 0.51
C GLY A 212 -28.35 -17.00 -0.32
N GLY A 213 -27.48 -16.28 -1.03
CA GLY A 213 -27.81 -15.01 -1.71
C GLY A 213 -27.98 -15.09 -3.24
N THR A 214 -28.10 -16.27 -3.83
CA THR A 214 -28.39 -16.46 -5.27
C THR A 214 -29.87 -16.46 -5.57
#